data_AF-A0A7J4JZ99-F1
#
_entry.id   AF-A0A7J4JZ99-F1
#
_cell.length_a   1.000
_cell.length_b   1.000
_cell.length_c   1.000
_cell.angle_alpha   90.00
_cell.angle_beta   90.00
_cell.angle_gamma   90.00
#
_symmetry.space_group_name_H-M   'P 1'
#
loop_
_entity.id
_entity.type
_entity.pdbx_description
1 polymer ?
#
loop_
_entity_poly.entity_id
_entity_poly.type
_entity_poly.pdbx_seq_one_letter_code
_entity_poly.pdbx_strand_id
1 'polypeptide(L)'
;MLKVHDNMLSLLKKYQRTIAILILLVLIEVVLISIPQLGFKWKSPLELSSKTQDAELKTAAGLPECSDSAVYECKLGPCDGIRECKSGRYQSCALKKICEPGAVSSCEEHGCATGRRTCNECGTGYGECINDNEKGTTA
;
A
#
# COMPACT_ATOMS: atom_id res chain seq x y z
N MET A 1 57.74 -3.67 -40.65
CA MET A 1 57.22 -3.25 -39.32
C MET A 1 55.73 -2.90 -39.29
N LEU A 2 54.99 -2.84 -40.41
CA LEU A 2 53.56 -2.46 -40.42
C LEU A 2 52.62 -3.53 -39.83
N LYS A 3 52.93 -4.82 -39.97
CA LYS A 3 52.05 -5.94 -39.56
C LYS A 3 51.80 -6.06 -38.04
N VAL A 4 52.68 -5.47 -37.22
CA VAL A 4 52.53 -5.44 -35.75
C VAL A 4 51.51 -4.38 -35.33
N HIS A 5 51.39 -3.30 -36.10
CA HIS A 5 50.49 -2.19 -35.79
C HIS A 5 49.01 -2.58 -36.01
N ASP A 6 48.72 -3.31 -37.09
CA ASP A 6 47.35 -3.79 -37.39
C ASP A 6 46.83 -4.79 -36.35
N ASN A 7 47.71 -5.68 -35.86
CA ASN A 7 47.36 -6.64 -34.81
C ASN A 7 47.06 -5.94 -33.48
N MET A 8 47.83 -4.91 -33.13
CA MET A 8 47.61 -4.15 -31.89
C MET A 8 46.27 -3.38 -31.94
N LEU A 9 45.94 -2.79 -33.09
CA LEU A 9 44.66 -2.07 -33.27
C LEU A 9 43.44 -3.01 -33.21
N SER A 10 43.58 -4.24 -33.73
CA SER A 10 42.55 -5.28 -33.65
C SER A 10 42.29 -5.73 -32.21
N LEU A 11 43.35 -5.88 -31.40
CA LEU A 11 43.25 -6.22 -29.98
C LEU A 11 42.58 -5.10 -29.17
N LEU A 12 42.95 -3.84 -29.43
CA LEU A 12 42.32 -2.69 -28.77
C LEU A 12 40.82 -2.60 -29.06
N LYS A 13 40.40 -2.84 -30.31
CA LYS A 13 38.97 -2.84 -30.67
C LYS A 13 38.19 -3.98 -29.99
N LYS A 14 38.80 -5.17 -29.86
CA LYS A 14 38.19 -6.29 -29.12
C LYS A 14 38.06 -5.97 -27.64
N TYR A 15 39.12 -5.42 -27.05
CA TYR A 15 39.15 -5.06 -25.63
C TYR A 15 38.12 -3.97 -25.29
N GLN A 16 38.00 -2.93 -26.13
CA GLN A 16 36.98 -1.89 -26.00
C GLN A 16 35.55 -2.44 -26.05
N ARG A 17 35.28 -3.39 -26.96
CA ARG A 17 33.97 -4.07 -27.02
C ARG A 17 33.68 -4.87 -25.75
N THR A 18 34.67 -5.61 -25.24
CA THR A 18 34.50 -6.39 -24.00
C THR A 18 34.23 -5.49 -22.80
N ILE A 19 34.96 -4.38 -22.66
CA ILE A 19 34.72 -3.40 -21.59
C ILE A 19 33.32 -2.80 -21.69
N ALA A 20 32.88 -2.40 -22.89
CA ALA A 20 31.55 -1.84 -23.09
C ALA A 20 30.44 -2.82 -22.68
N ILE A 21 30.60 -4.11 -22.98
CA ILE A 21 29.65 -5.16 -22.57
C ILE A 21 29.64 -5.34 -21.05
N LEU A 22 30.81 -5.37 -20.40
CA LEU A 22 30.91 -5.49 -18.94
C LEU A 22 30.28 -4.29 -18.23
N ILE A 23 30.50 -3.07 -18.71
CA ILE A 23 29.88 -1.86 -18.16
C ILE A 23 28.35 -1.92 -18.31
N LEU A 24 27.86 -2.35 -19.48
CA LEU A 24 26.42 -2.50 -19.71
C LEU A 24 25.78 -3.51 -18.74
N LEU A 25 26.43 -4.66 -18.50
CA LEU A 25 25.94 -5.68 -17.56
C LEU A 25 25.89 -5.15 -16.12
N VAL A 26 26.93 -4.43 -15.68
CA VAL A 26 26.95 -3.82 -14.33
C VAL A 26 25.85 -2.78 -14.17
N LEU A 27 25.59 -1.96 -15.19
CA LEU A 27 24.50 -0.98 -15.16
C LEU A 27 23.12 -1.64 -15.08
N ILE A 28 22.91 -2.76 -15.79
CA ILE A 28 21.66 -3.53 -15.72
C ILE A 28 21.43 -4.05 -14.29
N GLU A 29 22.45 -4.63 -13.66
CA GLU A 29 22.35 -5.12 -12.27
C GLU A 29 22.02 -3.99 -11.28
N VAL A 30 22.68 -2.83 -11.41
CA VAL A 30 22.42 -1.66 -10.54
C VAL A 30 20.99 -1.15 -10.72
N VAL A 31 20.47 -1.13 -11.95
CA VAL A 31 19.08 -0.75 -12.22
C VAL A 31 18.11 -1.75 -11.61
N LEU A 32 18.36 -3.07 -11.75
CA LEU A 32 17.51 -4.10 -11.17
C LEU A 32 17.46 -4.05 -9.64
N ILE A 33 18.58 -3.77 -8.96
CA ILE A 33 18.62 -3.62 -7.49
C ILE A 33 17.90 -2.35 -7.03
N SER A 34 17.92 -1.29 -7.85
CA SER A 34 17.32 0.01 -7.51
C SER A 34 15.82 0.07 -7.79
N ILE A 35 15.20 -0.99 -8.29
CA ILE A 35 13.74 -1.09 -8.33
C ILE A 35 13.32 -1.34 -6.87
N PRO A 36 12.82 -0.33 -6.13
CA PRO A 36 12.20 -0.60 -4.83
C PRO A 36 11.13 -1.66 -5.08
N GLN A 37 10.96 -2.58 -4.13
CA GLN A 37 9.94 -3.62 -4.12
C GLN A 37 8.57 -2.97 -4.36
N LEU A 38 8.25 -2.67 -5.62
CA LEU A 38 6.93 -2.40 -6.12
C LEU A 38 6.22 -3.67 -5.72
N GLY A 39 5.37 -3.56 -4.71
CA GLY A 39 4.47 -4.60 -4.28
C GLY A 39 3.60 -4.97 -5.46
N PHE A 40 4.14 -5.77 -6.38
CA PHE A 40 3.45 -6.52 -7.40
C PHE A 40 2.62 -7.53 -6.62
N LYS A 41 1.52 -7.00 -6.09
CA LYS A 41 0.36 -7.74 -5.67
C LYS A 41 -0.14 -8.39 -6.94
N TRP A 42 0.33 -9.61 -7.20
CA TRP A 42 -0.22 -10.50 -8.21
C TRP A 42 -1.71 -10.62 -7.90
N LYS A 43 -2.50 -9.77 -8.53
CA LYS A 43 -3.95 -9.91 -8.56
C LYS A 43 -4.19 -10.89 -9.68
N SER A 44 -4.35 -12.15 -9.29
CA SER A 44 -4.72 -13.24 -10.17
C SER A 44 -5.87 -12.78 -11.08
N PRO A 45 -5.69 -12.80 -12.42
CA PRO A 45 -6.74 -12.43 -13.35
C PRO A 45 -7.59 -13.67 -13.61
N LEU A 46 -8.53 -13.96 -12.70
CA LEU A 46 -9.66 -14.87 -12.93
C LEU A 46 -10.60 -14.83 -11.71
N GLU A 47 -11.11 -13.64 -11.38
CA GLU A 47 -12.41 -13.51 -10.71
C GLU A 47 -13.36 -12.95 -11.76
N LEU A 48 -13.68 -13.83 -12.71
CA LEU A 48 -14.80 -13.66 -13.62
C LEU A 48 -16.04 -13.63 -12.74
N SER A 49 -16.49 -12.42 -12.44
CA SER A 49 -17.80 -12.04 -11.91
C SER A 49 -18.90 -13.09 -12.13
N SER A 50 -19.04 -14.03 -11.19
CA SER A 50 -20.31 -14.73 -10.91
C SER A 50 -21.00 -14.00 -9.76
N LYS A 51 -21.35 -12.73 -10.00
CA LYS A 51 -22.44 -12.13 -9.24
C LYS A 51 -23.70 -12.91 -9.57
N THR A 52 -24.39 -13.35 -8.52
CA THR A 52 -25.80 -13.78 -8.49
C THR A 52 -26.00 -15.28 -8.70
N GLN A 53 -25.94 -16.07 -7.60
CA GLN A 53 -26.94 -17.06 -7.18
C GLN A 53 -26.36 -18.08 -6.16
N ASP A 54 -25.89 -17.63 -4.99
CA ASP A 54 -25.61 -18.54 -3.85
C ASP A 54 -26.13 -17.98 -2.51
N ALA A 55 -27.12 -17.07 -2.56
CA ALA A 55 -27.73 -16.48 -1.37
C ALA A 55 -29.02 -17.19 -0.91
N GLU A 56 -29.39 -18.34 -1.48
CA GLU A 56 -30.69 -18.96 -1.13
C GLU A 56 -30.69 -20.49 -1.02
N LEU A 57 -29.60 -21.14 -0.61
CA LEU A 57 -29.72 -22.50 -0.07
C LEU A 57 -28.59 -22.92 0.90
N LYS A 58 -28.42 -22.17 1.98
CA LYS A 58 -27.68 -22.64 3.17
C LYS A 58 -28.52 -22.49 4.43
N THR A 59 -29.75 -23.00 4.36
CA THR A 59 -30.63 -23.16 5.53
C THR A 59 -31.14 -24.61 5.55
N ALA A 60 -30.27 -25.57 5.91
CA ALA A 60 -30.71 -26.94 6.21
C ALA A 60 -29.70 -27.79 6.99
N ALA A 61 -28.42 -27.47 6.99
CA ALA A 61 -27.41 -28.17 7.79
C ALA A 61 -26.69 -27.13 8.64
N GLY A 62 -26.72 -27.27 9.97
CA GLY A 62 -26.16 -26.34 10.97
C GLY A 62 -24.64 -26.14 10.89
N LEU A 63 -24.14 -25.76 9.72
CA LEU A 63 -22.79 -25.30 9.51
C LEU A 63 -22.69 -23.86 10.05
N PRO A 64 -21.65 -23.55 10.82
CA PRO A 64 -21.43 -22.21 11.33
C PRO A 64 -21.20 -21.23 10.16
N GLU A 65 -21.69 -20.01 10.29
CA GLU A 65 -21.52 -18.94 9.29
C GLU A 65 -20.07 -18.45 9.22
N CYS A 66 -19.31 -18.69 10.29
CA CYS A 66 -17.93 -18.26 10.44
C CYS A 66 -17.16 -19.20 11.38
N SER A 67 -15.83 -19.17 11.29
CA SER A 67 -14.97 -19.94 12.19
C SER A 67 -14.92 -19.25 13.56
N ASP A 68 -15.13 -20.00 14.63
CA ASP A 68 -15.05 -19.44 15.99
C ASP A 68 -13.72 -18.73 16.23
N SER A 69 -13.80 -17.56 16.87
CA SER A 69 -12.67 -16.67 17.17
C SER A 69 -11.96 -16.04 15.97
N ALA A 70 -12.46 -16.23 14.74
CA ALA A 70 -11.93 -15.51 13.59
C ALA A 70 -12.43 -14.04 13.59
N VAL A 71 -11.52 -13.14 13.21
CA VAL A 71 -11.80 -11.70 13.06
C VAL A 71 -12.01 -11.41 11.58
N TYR A 72 -13.08 -10.70 11.27
CA TYR A 72 -13.45 -10.31 9.91
C TYR A 72 -13.63 -8.81 9.80
N GLU A 73 -13.31 -8.26 8.64
CA GLU A 73 -13.63 -6.86 8.32
C GLU A 73 -15.15 -6.69 8.18
N CYS A 74 -15.64 -5.52 8.58
CA CYS A 74 -17.03 -5.13 8.44
C CYS A 74 -17.15 -3.63 8.17
N LYS A 75 -18.32 -3.22 7.64
CA LYS A 75 -18.65 -1.83 7.35
C LYS A 75 -19.82 -1.39 8.22
N LEU A 76 -19.69 -0.25 8.90
CA LEU A 76 -20.78 0.42 9.59
C LEU A 76 -21.03 1.76 8.88
N GLY A 77 -21.87 1.75 7.84
CA GLY A 77 -22.02 2.90 6.94
C GLY A 77 -20.72 3.16 6.17
N PRO A 78 -20.16 4.39 6.21
CA PRO A 78 -18.88 4.70 5.56
C PRO A 78 -17.66 4.20 6.35
N CYS A 79 -17.84 3.67 7.56
CA CYS A 79 -16.76 3.36 8.48
C CYS A 79 -16.33 1.91 8.44
N ASP A 80 -15.01 1.70 8.34
CA ASP A 80 -14.40 0.37 8.43
C ASP A 80 -14.25 -0.06 9.89
N GLY A 81 -14.63 -1.30 10.17
CA GLY A 81 -14.56 -1.91 11.49
C GLY A 81 -14.19 -3.39 11.43
N ILE A 82 -14.18 -4.02 12.60
CA ILE A 82 -13.91 -5.44 12.76
C ILE A 82 -15.06 -6.10 13.51
N ARG A 83 -15.35 -7.36 13.18
CA ARG A 83 -16.30 -8.21 13.91
C ARG A 83 -15.66 -9.55 14.21
N GLU A 84 -15.99 -10.07 15.38
CA GLU A 84 -15.57 -11.40 15.81
C GLU A 84 -16.65 -12.42 15.47
N CYS A 85 -16.24 -13.64 15.17
CA CYS A 85 -17.15 -14.78 15.16
C CYS A 85 -17.17 -15.46 16.53
N LYS A 86 -18.36 -15.63 17.11
CA LYS A 86 -18.56 -16.40 18.35
C LYS A 86 -19.73 -17.35 18.20
N SER A 87 -19.48 -18.63 18.50
CA SER A 87 -20.42 -19.74 18.36
C SER A 87 -21.00 -19.84 16.95
N GLY A 88 -20.14 -19.69 15.94
CA GLY A 88 -20.51 -19.76 14.54
C GLY A 88 -21.40 -18.61 14.02
N ARG A 89 -21.51 -17.51 14.78
CA ARG A 89 -22.27 -16.31 14.41
C ARG A 89 -21.41 -15.06 14.48
N TYR A 90 -21.64 -14.17 13.51
CA TYR A 90 -21.01 -12.86 13.50
C TYR A 90 -21.54 -11.99 14.65
N GLN A 91 -20.61 -11.39 15.39
CA GLN A 91 -20.93 -10.36 16.37
C GLN A 91 -21.14 -9.00 15.69
N SER A 92 -21.57 -8.02 16.48
CA SER A 92 -21.70 -6.63 16.05
C SER A 92 -20.37 -6.07 15.51
N CYS A 93 -20.45 -5.25 14.46
CA CYS A 93 -19.30 -4.55 13.90
C CYS A 93 -18.78 -3.51 14.90
N ALA A 94 -17.54 -3.69 15.37
CA ALA A 94 -16.87 -2.78 16.28
C ALA A 94 -15.93 -1.86 15.51
N LEU A 95 -16.12 -0.55 15.69
CA LEU A 95 -15.19 0.46 15.18
C LEU A 95 -14.07 0.69 16.20
N LYS A 96 -12.82 0.69 15.74
CA LYS A 96 -11.69 1.08 16.58
C LYS A 96 -11.67 2.60 16.72
N LYS A 97 -12.41 3.12 17.69
CA LYS A 97 -12.43 4.56 17.99
C LYS A 97 -11.12 4.98 18.65
N ILE A 98 -10.44 5.93 18.04
CA ILE A 98 -9.23 6.61 18.53
C ILE A 98 -9.59 8.00 19.05
N CYS A 99 -10.61 8.62 18.48
CA CYS A 99 -11.10 9.95 18.86
C CYS A 99 -12.63 10.04 18.72
N GLU A 100 -13.23 11.05 19.34
CA GLU A 100 -14.65 11.35 19.13
C GLU A 100 -14.84 12.00 17.76
N PRO A 101 -15.82 11.56 16.94
CA PRO A 101 -16.07 12.17 15.64
C PRO A 101 -16.21 13.69 15.70
N GLY A 102 -15.44 14.41 14.87
CA GLY A 102 -15.42 15.87 14.86
C GLY A 102 -14.60 16.53 15.98
N ALA A 103 -14.02 15.76 16.92
CA ALA A 103 -13.16 16.33 17.95
C ALA A 103 -11.93 16.99 17.33
N VAL A 104 -11.57 18.15 17.86
CA VAL A 104 -10.40 18.93 17.43
C VAL A 104 -9.26 18.70 18.41
N SER A 105 -8.08 18.39 17.89
CA SER A 105 -6.84 18.25 18.66
C SER A 105 -5.78 19.18 18.09
N SER A 106 -4.87 19.65 18.95
CA SER A 106 -3.64 20.30 18.48
C SER A 106 -2.74 19.30 17.75
N CYS A 107 -1.94 19.79 16.82
CA CYS A 107 -0.92 19.06 16.08
C CYS A 107 0.27 19.96 15.76
N GLU A 108 1.41 19.35 15.43
CA GLU A 108 2.64 20.01 15.02
C GLU A 108 3.02 19.45 13.65
N GLU A 109 3.07 20.30 12.62
CA GLU A 109 3.29 19.84 11.25
C GLU A 109 4.78 19.86 10.91
N HIS A 110 5.51 20.93 11.25
CA HIS A 110 6.97 20.98 11.17
C HIS A 110 7.56 22.11 12.06
N GLY A 111 8.41 21.76 13.03
CA GLY A 111 9.08 22.73 13.90
C GLY A 111 8.10 23.47 14.83
N CYS A 112 8.21 24.80 14.95
CA CYS A 112 7.33 25.62 15.82
C CYS A 112 5.93 25.87 15.24
N ALA A 113 5.55 25.23 14.13
CA ALA A 113 4.25 25.40 13.51
C ALA A 113 3.20 24.54 14.22
N THR A 114 2.35 25.18 15.02
CA THR A 114 1.20 24.56 15.66
C THR A 114 -0.04 24.70 14.78
N GLY A 115 -0.79 23.61 14.65
CA GLY A 115 -2.06 23.59 13.94
C GLY A 115 -3.13 22.82 14.69
N ARG A 116 -4.26 22.63 14.01
CA ARG A 116 -5.41 21.87 14.50
C ARG A 116 -5.77 20.79 13.49
N ARG A 117 -6.07 19.60 14.00
CA ARG A 117 -6.57 18.47 13.22
C ARG A 117 -7.92 18.03 13.75
N THR A 118 -8.78 17.56 12.85
CA THR A 118 -10.15 17.14 13.17
C THR A 118 -10.28 15.63 13.04
N CYS A 119 -10.91 15.00 14.03
CA CYS A 119 -11.22 13.59 14.02
C CYS A 119 -12.26 13.28 12.93
N ASN A 120 -12.04 12.22 12.16
CA ASN A 120 -12.96 11.81 11.11
C ASN A 120 -14.32 11.36 11.67
N GLU A 121 -15.31 11.25 10.79
CA GLU A 121 -16.70 10.87 11.13
C GLU A 121 -16.79 9.51 11.83
N CYS A 122 -15.84 8.63 11.54
CA CYS A 122 -15.77 7.28 12.04
C CYS A 122 -15.09 7.17 13.42
N GLY A 123 -14.48 8.26 13.90
CA GLY A 123 -13.68 8.26 15.11
C GLY A 123 -12.39 7.45 14.98
N THR A 124 -12.01 7.00 13.79
CA THR A 124 -10.89 6.05 13.58
C THR A 124 -9.54 6.73 13.42
N GLY A 125 -9.51 8.05 13.29
CA GLY A 125 -8.28 8.81 13.12
C GLY A 125 -8.53 10.31 12.94
N TYR A 126 -7.46 11.08 13.04
CA TYR A 126 -7.46 12.50 12.73
C TYR A 126 -7.06 12.73 11.26
N GLY A 127 -7.63 13.76 10.63
CA GLY A 127 -7.19 14.25 9.33
C GLY A 127 -5.87 15.03 9.40
N GLU A 128 -5.57 15.71 8.30
CA GLU A 128 -4.38 16.58 8.16
C GLU A 128 -4.33 17.66 9.25
N CYS A 129 -3.11 18.08 9.59
CA CYS A 129 -2.90 19.22 10.46
C CYS A 129 -3.13 20.50 9.66
N ILE A 130 -4.00 21.39 10.14
CA ILE A 130 -4.28 22.69 9.50
C ILE A 130 -3.63 23.77 10.34
N ASN A 131 -2.65 24.48 9.77
CA ASN A 131 -1.97 25.58 10.45
C ASN A 131 -2.88 26.81 10.57
N ASP A 132 -2.97 27.40 11.76
CA ASP A 132 -3.74 28.63 11.97
C ASP A 132 -3.12 29.86 11.25
N ASN A 133 -1.87 29.73 10.78
CA ASN A 133 -1.12 30.78 10.07
C ASN A 133 -1.44 30.90 8.56
N GLU A 134 -2.15 29.94 7.95
CA GLU A 134 -2.48 30.01 6.51
C GLU A 134 -3.57 31.04 6.16
N LYS A 135 -4.20 31.67 7.14
CA LYS A 135 -5.19 32.75 6.89
C LYS A 135 -4.56 34.13 6.61
N GLY A 136 -3.24 34.24 6.44
CA GLY A 136 -2.52 35.50 6.62
C GLY A 136 -1.61 36.04 5.50
N THR A 137 -1.66 35.55 4.25
CA THR A 137 -0.80 36.11 3.19
C THR A 137 -1.56 36.38 1.89
N THR A 138 -2.34 37.44 1.89
CA THR A 138 -2.58 38.24 0.67
C THR A 138 -1.98 39.61 0.93
N ALA A 139 -0.78 39.83 0.40
CA ALA A 139 -0.16 41.14 0.24
C ALA A 139 0.17 41.32 -1.25
#